data_AF-A0A0F8Y9Z8-F1
#
_entry.id   AF-A0A0F8Y9Z8-F1
#
_cell.length_a   1.000
_cell.length_b   1.000
_cell.length_c   1.000
_cell.angle_alpha   90.00
_cell.angle_beta   90.00
_cell.angle_gamma   90.00
#
_symmetry.space_group_name_H-M   'P 1'
#
loop_
_entity.id
_entity.type
_entity.pdbx_description
1 polymer ?
#
loop_
_entity_poly.entity_id
_entity_poly.type
_entity_poly.pdbx_seq_one_letter_code
_entity_poly.pdbx_strand_id
1 'polypeptide(L)'
;MARIKFIYKTGQELTYEALQEEIDHKIIKVPGRKQGEVGFVLITNGIYQGFGFYDASDPIATLNDLESYLQRYPNNYDTNRIIGTLLKKTPKERIFDIVGGF
;
A
#
# COMPACT_ATOMS: atom_id res chain seq x y z
N MET A 1 9.46 -11.04 10.15
CA MET A 1 10.40 -12.03 9.57
C MET A 1 9.60 -13.30 9.36
N ALA A 2 9.03 -13.48 8.16
CA ALA A 2 8.13 -14.60 7.91
C ALA A 2 8.91 -15.92 7.82
N ARG A 3 8.48 -16.94 8.57
CA ARG A 3 9.01 -18.30 8.50
C ARG A 3 8.07 -19.12 7.61
N ILE A 4 8.56 -19.54 6.45
CA ILE A 4 7.89 -20.55 5.64
C ILE A 4 8.01 -21.88 6.39
N LYS A 5 6.87 -22.47 6.80
CA LYS A 5 6.83 -23.78 7.45
C LYS A 5 6.50 -24.83 6.40
N PHE A 6 7.51 -25.56 5.93
CA PHE A 6 7.32 -26.71 5.06
C PHE A 6 6.79 -27.88 5.89
N ILE A 7 5.55 -28.32 5.67
CA ILE A 7 5.02 -29.55 6.24
C ILE A 7 5.18 -30.66 5.19
N TYR A 8 6.08 -31.61 5.44
CA TYR A 8 6.19 -32.83 4.65
C TYR A 8 5.23 -33.87 5.22
N LYS A 9 4.31 -34.37 4.39
CA LYS A 9 3.68 -35.67 4.60
C LYS A 9 3.96 -36.54 3.38
N THR A 10 4.36 -37.77 3.65
CA THR A 10 4.84 -38.77 2.70
C THR A 10 3.91 -38.95 1.50
N GLY A 11 4.48 -38.82 0.30
CA GLY A 11 3.84 -39.24 -0.95
C GLY A 11 2.94 -38.19 -1.59
N GLN A 12 3.56 -37.26 -2.32
CA GLN A 12 2.99 -36.50 -3.45
C GLN A 12 1.67 -35.75 -3.20
N GLU A 13 1.78 -34.50 -2.74
CA GLU A 13 1.20 -33.30 -3.38
C GLU A 13 1.71 -32.07 -2.59
N LEU A 14 2.27 -31.08 -3.29
CA LEU A 14 2.66 -29.80 -2.68
C LEU A 14 1.39 -28.96 -2.49
N THR A 15 0.65 -29.17 -1.41
CA THR A 15 -0.43 -28.25 -1.04
C THR A 15 0.18 -27.04 -0.33
N TYR A 16 0.23 -25.91 -1.05
CA TYR A 16 0.46 -24.62 -0.44
C TYR A 16 -0.81 -24.26 0.34
N GLU A 17 -0.85 -24.57 1.62
CA GLU A 17 -1.71 -23.86 2.54
C GLU A 17 -1.17 -22.43 2.62
N ALA A 18 -1.60 -21.60 1.67
CA ALA A 18 -1.32 -20.18 1.69
C ALA A 18 -1.90 -19.65 3.01
N LEU A 19 -1.02 -19.40 3.99
CA LEU A 19 -1.35 -18.45 5.04
C LEU A 19 -1.84 -17.22 4.29
N GLN A 20 -3.11 -16.87 4.47
CA GLN A 20 -3.61 -15.59 3.98
C GLN A 20 -2.86 -14.53 4.78
N GLU A 21 -1.72 -14.09 4.26
CA GLU A 21 -1.07 -12.88 4.75
C GLU A 21 -2.04 -11.76 4.44
N GLU A 22 -2.61 -11.17 5.50
CA GLU A 22 -3.43 -9.98 5.37
C GLU A 22 -2.58 -8.91 4.66
N ILE A 23 -3.03 -8.51 3.46
CA ILE A 23 -2.34 -7.49 2.70
C ILE A 23 -2.58 -6.15 3.42
N ASP A 24 -1.49 -5.55 3.91
CA ASP A 24 -1.51 -4.26 4.60
C ASP A 24 -1.37 -3.15 3.55
N HIS A 25 -2.45 -2.42 3.31
CA HIS A 25 -2.42 -1.25 2.45
C HIS A 25 -2.37 0.02 3.31
N LYS A 26 -1.40 0.88 3.04
CA LYS A 26 -1.23 2.15 3.73
C LYS A 26 -1.28 3.30 2.73
N ILE A 27 -2.16 4.25 2.99
CA ILE A 27 -2.31 5.45 2.17
C ILE A 27 -1.84 6.66 2.96
N ILE A 28 -0.95 7.45 2.37
CA ILE A 28 -0.50 8.70 2.95
C ILE A 28 -1.08 9.86 2.14
N LYS A 29 -1.92 10.69 2.77
CA LYS A 29 -2.43 11.91 2.13
C LYS A 29 -1.38 13.02 2.16
N VAL A 30 -1.16 13.64 1.00
CA VAL A 30 -0.25 14.77 0.79
C VAL A 30 -1.00 15.92 0.12
N PRO A 31 -0.50 17.17 0.20
CA PRO A 31 -1.10 18.29 -0.53
C PRO A 31 -1.18 17.99 -2.02
N GLY A 32 -2.29 18.37 -2.67
CA GLY A 32 -2.42 18.31 -4.11
C GLY A 32 -1.58 19.36 -4.84
N ARG A 33 -1.51 19.26 -6.17
CA ARG A 33 -0.72 20.19 -7.01
C ARG A 33 -1.38 21.56 -7.15
N LYS A 34 -2.70 21.61 -7.01
CA LYS A 34 -3.55 22.79 -7.14
C LYS A 34 -4.58 22.85 -6.01
N GLN A 35 -5.20 24.01 -5.84
CA GLN A 35 -6.34 24.13 -4.92
C GLN A 35 -7.47 23.22 -5.36
N GLY A 36 -8.13 22.56 -4.39
CA GLY A 36 -9.18 21.59 -4.64
C GLY A 36 -8.67 20.19 -5.02
N GLU A 37 -7.36 19.94 -5.05
CA GLU A 37 -6.81 18.60 -5.32
C GLU A 37 -6.18 17.99 -4.06
N VAL A 38 -6.32 16.67 -3.91
CA VAL A 38 -5.68 15.89 -2.85
C VAL A 38 -4.68 14.92 -3.48
N GLY A 39 -3.43 14.96 -3.00
CA GLY A 39 -2.43 13.98 -3.38
C GLY A 39 -2.42 12.81 -2.42
N PHE A 40 -2.01 11.64 -2.90
CA PHE A 40 -1.83 10.47 -2.07
C PHE A 40 -0.65 9.61 -2.52
N VAL A 41 -0.14 8.82 -1.58
CA VAL A 41 0.92 7.83 -1.80
C VAL A 41 0.41 6.48 -1.33
N LEU A 42 0.52 5.45 -2.16
CA LEU A 42 0.13 4.08 -1.81
C LEU A 42 1.36 3.24 -1.47
N ILE A 43 1.25 2.56 -0.33
CA ILE A 43 2.22 1.58 0.15
C ILE A 43 1.46 0.29 0.41
N THR A 44 2.03 -0.85 0.02
CA THR A 44 1.43 -2.17 0.23
C THR A 44 2.48 -3.11 0.79
N ASN A 45 2.23 -3.71 1.95
CA ASN A 45 3.20 -4.52 2.70
C ASN A 45 4.55 -3.81 2.89
N GLY A 46 4.50 -2.50 3.14
CA GLY A 46 5.70 -1.65 3.28
C GLY A 46 6.43 -1.33 1.96
N ILE A 47 5.96 -1.82 0.82
CA ILE A 47 6.51 -1.57 -0.51
C ILE A 47 5.79 -0.39 -1.13
N TYR A 48 6.56 0.57 -1.64
CA TYR A 48 6.00 1.69 -2.39
C TYR A 48 5.38 1.24 -3.70
N GLN A 49 4.12 1.62 -3.92
CA GLN A 49 3.36 1.25 -5.12
C GLN A 49 3.24 2.40 -6.12
N GLY A 50 3.32 3.65 -5.66
CA GLY A 50 3.12 4.82 -6.50
C GLY A 50 2.49 5.99 -5.75
N PHE A 51 2.10 7.01 -6.51
CA PHE A 51 1.39 8.18 -6.01
C PHE A 51 0.35 8.64 -7.02
N GLY A 52 -0.62 9.42 -6.57
CA GLY A 52 -1.70 9.91 -7.40
C GLY A 52 -2.32 11.18 -6.85
N PHE A 53 -3.26 11.72 -7.62
CA PHE A 53 -4.02 12.91 -7.28
C PHE A 53 -5.47 12.73 -7.70
N TYR A 54 -6.40 13.16 -6.85
CA TYR A 54 -7.83 13.17 -7.14
C TYR A 54 -8.43 14.52 -6.70
N ASP A 55 -9.59 14.89 -7.24
CA ASP A 55 -10.26 16.12 -6.83
C ASP A 55 -10.86 15.95 -5.43
N ALA A 56 -10.82 16.99 -4.59
CA ALA A 56 -11.40 16.93 -3.25
C ALA A 56 -12.93 16.70 -3.28
N SER A 57 -13.56 16.94 -4.43
CA SER A 57 -14.98 16.68 -4.68
C SER A 57 -15.27 15.22 -5.06
N ASP A 58 -14.24 14.44 -5.44
CA ASP A 58 -14.43 13.05 -5.85
C ASP A 58 -14.76 12.17 -4.63
N PRO A 59 -15.84 11.36 -4.68
CA PRO A 59 -16.21 10.47 -3.59
C PRO A 59 -15.29 9.24 -3.58
N ILE A 60 -14.15 9.37 -2.91
CA ILE A 60 -13.23 8.25 -2.68
C ILE A 60 -13.69 7.47 -1.44
N ALA A 61 -14.23 6.27 -1.65
CA ALA A 61 -14.71 5.41 -0.56
C ALA A 61 -13.86 4.15 -0.38
N THR A 62 -13.24 3.66 -1.46
CA THR A 62 -12.52 2.38 -1.48
C THR A 62 -11.12 2.52 -2.07
N LEU A 63 -10.27 1.51 -1.83
CA LEU A 63 -8.95 1.44 -2.47
C LEU A 63 -9.07 1.36 -4.00
N ASN A 64 -10.10 0.68 -4.52
CA ASN A 64 -10.32 0.54 -5.95
C ASN A 64 -10.62 1.89 -6.62
N ASP A 65 -11.28 2.81 -5.92
CA ASP A 65 -11.50 4.17 -6.42
C ASP A 65 -10.16 4.91 -6.58
N LEU A 66 -9.24 4.72 -5.64
CA LEU A 66 -7.89 5.30 -5.69
C LEU A 66 -7.00 4.70 -6.76
N GLU A 67 -7.16 3.41 -7.06
CA GLU A 67 -6.38 2.72 -8.09
C GLU A 67 -6.50 3.41 -9.46
N SER A 68 -7.66 3.99 -9.77
CA SER A 68 -7.87 4.74 -11.03
C SER A 68 -7.05 6.03 -11.11
N TYR A 69 -6.65 6.60 -9.98
CA TYR A 69 -5.84 7.82 -9.88
C TYR A 69 -4.37 7.52 -9.59
N LEU A 70 -4.04 6.25 -9.32
CA LEU A 70 -2.71 5.83 -8.91
C LEU A 70 -1.79 5.71 -10.12
N GLN A 71 -0.74 6.52 -10.15
CA GLN A 71 0.37 6.30 -11.05
C GLN A 71 1.39 5.36 -10.40
N ARG A 72 1.53 4.16 -10.97
CA ARG A 72 2.45 3.12 -10.50
C ARG A 72 3.90 3.48 -10.81
N TYR A 73 4.78 3.28 -9.84
CA TYR A 73 6.22 3.44 -10.01
C TYR A 73 6.97 2.33 -9.28
N PRO A 74 8.07 1.80 -9.85
CA PRO A 74 8.81 0.72 -9.23
C PRO A 74 9.44 1.18 -7.92
N ASN A 75 9.38 0.29 -6.93
CA ASN A 75 10.13 0.49 -5.70
C ASN A 75 11.63 0.22 -5.93
N ASN A 76 12.48 1.11 -5.41
CA ASN A 76 13.93 0.94 -5.39
C ASN A 76 14.49 1.43 -4.04
N TYR A 77 15.80 1.34 -3.84
CA TYR A 77 16.43 1.74 -2.58
C TYR A 77 16.16 3.21 -2.21
N ASP A 78 16.29 4.12 -3.18
CA ASP A 78 16.07 5.55 -2.95
C ASP A 78 14.61 5.84 -2.62
N THR A 79 13.67 5.23 -3.34
CA THR A 79 12.24 5.33 -3.09
C THR A 79 11.90 4.81 -1.68
N ASN A 80 12.42 3.64 -1.28
CA ASN A 80 12.24 3.13 0.09
C ASN A 80 12.76 4.12 1.14
N ARG A 81 13.92 4.74 0.91
CA ARG A 81 14.49 5.74 1.82
C ARG A 81 13.63 7.01 1.90
N ILE A 82 13.12 7.50 0.76
CA ILE A 82 12.22 8.64 0.68
C ILE A 82 10.92 8.34 1.45
N ILE A 83 10.33 7.17 1.22
CA ILE A 83 9.08 6.74 1.87
C ILE A 83 9.26 6.55 3.37
N GLY A 84 10.36 5.94 3.82
CA GLY A 84 10.67 5.84 5.24
C GLY A 84 10.80 7.22 5.91
N THR A 85 11.34 8.20 5.20
CA THR A 85 11.43 9.59 5.69
C THR A 85 10.05 10.26 5.70
N LEU A 86 9.25 10.05 4.66
CA LEU A 86 7.88 10.56 4.54
C LEU A 86 7.01 10.05 5.69
N LEU A 87 7.03 8.74 5.95
CA LEU A 87 6.29 8.12 7.05
C LEU A 87 6.66 8.71 8.41
N LYS A 88 7.94 8.99 8.65
CA LYS A 88 8.41 9.59 9.91
C LYS A 88 7.98 11.04 10.08
N LYS A 89 7.89 11.80 8.98
CA LYS A 89 7.53 13.23 8.99
C LYS A 89 6.02 13.45 8.96
N THR A 90 5.26 12.45 8.52
CA THR A 90 3.82 12.60 8.32
C THR A 90 3.08 12.31 9.62
N PRO A 91 2.20 13.21 10.10
CA PRO A 91 1.37 12.95 11.28
C PRO A 91 0.44 11.75 11.02
N LYS A 92 0.11 11.02 12.09
CA LYS A 92 -0.69 9.79 11.99
C LYS A 92 -2.07 10.04 11.41
N GLU A 93 -2.64 11.23 11.62
CA GLU A 93 -3.95 11.62 11.06
C GLU A 93 -4.01 11.65 9.53
N ARG A 94 -2.84 11.65 8.85
CA ARG A 94 -2.75 11.61 7.38
C ARG A 94 -2.43 10.23 6.83
N ILE A 95 -2.25 9.25 7.71
CA ILE A 95 -1.91 7.87 7.36
C ILE A 95 -3.16 7.03 7.60
N PHE A 96 -3.63 6.39 6.56
CA PHE A 96 -4.80 5.52 6.59
C PHE A 96 -4.34 4.09 6.35
N ASP A 97 -4.54 3.25 7.35
CA ASP A 97 -4.28 1.82 7.28
C ASP A 97 -5.56 1.10 6.87
N ILE A 98 -5.46 0.36 5.77
CA ILE A 98 -6.53 -0.48 5.23
C ILE A 98 -6.05 -1.91 5.39
N VAL A 99 -6.66 -2.60 6.35
CA VAL A 99 -6.44 -4.02 6.61
C VAL A 99 -7.67 -4.76 6.10
N GLY A 100 -7.49 -5.57 5.07
CA GLY A 100 -8.57 -6.36 4.48
C GLY A 100 -8.13 -7.06 3.21
N GLY A 101 -8.22 -8.38 3.20
CA GLY A 101 -8.09 -9.18 1.99
C GLY A 101 -9.22 -8.88 1.02
N PHE A 102 -8.87 -8.63 -0.23
CA PHE A 102 -9.81 -8.71 -1.35
C PHE A 102 -10.07 -10.18 -1.69
#